data_AF-A0A0D2FAY7-F1
#
_entry.id   AF-A0A0D2FAY7-F1
#
_cell.length_a   1.000
_cell.length_b   1.000
_cell.length_c   1.000
_cell.angle_alpha   90.00
_cell.angle_beta   90.00
_cell.angle_gamma   90.00
#
_symmetry.space_group_name_H-M   'P 1'
#
loop_
_entity.id
_entity.type
_entity.pdbx_description
1 polymer ?
#
loop_
_entity_poly.entity_id
_entity_poly.type
_entity_poly.pdbx_seq_one_letter_code
_entity_poly.pdbx_strand_id
1 'polypeptide(L)'
;MAQTVLRVLIFLVLLSVAYAAEDCPRPEGPKEEGCPVCGNGDFYGLGVRIGIYTQWLSSWIANNFLAEEIIGTLETNSIFLLALFSTVFYYSIRQRDIRVVDVLVIHQLCLGFIFSIMSLWGYRTMYYKTEGPGSRRRFGGFGTHFRLILMGMISAYGVWFWIEGVEDGLPPTDRRTACGGLETFFFAPMKVESWSTRSVQLVIAIGAAVYYGIMVLAAFAALLAYCVRKISRKPHDWNWQLVSQQDSAIALTKREFSYWYLGLSCFNLFWIIFAMVSIEVTLNLNHMNNVLGTLGLIGAGQLIPLAIGLISLVRVLYMILRERVLSKRLHKNEKSPGSGTTHESPAASHTCTEGLGFGPSTAFESASSPLPPPPPLPATTAAHHTKRSLPHRILLAWLPWLGIFEWSRHSLSPSMGRYSKLGRAGHHKKDSGVSFSFTGPSRSRTYDRQTWSENSRYRPTESQSAATLLGSPGMPQLAPDQAGLMAASKDGGIELPTRYHSLRSAGDPDIGTGMYAGSGYDEYYGEP
;
A
#
# COMPACT_ATOMS: atom_id res chain seq x y z
N MET A 1 -25.93 -6.26 5.17
CA MET A 1 -24.86 -5.93 4.20
C MET A 1 -23.69 -6.91 4.29
N ALA A 2 -22.88 -6.95 5.36
CA ALA A 2 -21.73 -7.87 5.46
C ALA A 2 -22.10 -9.36 5.27
N GLN A 3 -23.21 -9.82 5.86
CA GLN A 3 -23.69 -11.19 5.71
C GLN A 3 -24.20 -11.51 4.30
N THR A 4 -24.79 -10.52 3.63
CA THR A 4 -25.24 -10.62 2.22
C THR A 4 -24.04 -10.69 1.27
N VAL A 5 -23.04 -9.83 1.48
CA VAL A 5 -21.78 -9.81 0.73
C VAL A 5 -21.05 -11.14 0.88
N LEU A 6 -20.96 -11.68 2.11
CA LEU A 6 -20.37 -12.98 2.36
C LEU A 6 -21.09 -14.11 1.63
N ARG A 7 -22.43 -14.12 1.62
CA ARG A 7 -23.22 -15.14 0.90
C ARG A 7 -23.03 -15.05 -0.62
N VAL A 8 -22.98 -13.84 -1.17
CA VAL A 8 -22.71 -13.62 -2.61
C VAL A 8 -21.30 -14.06 -2.97
N LEU A 9 -20.30 -13.78 -2.12
CA LEU A 9 -18.92 -14.24 -2.33
C LEU A 9 -18.79 -15.76 -2.26
N ILE A 10 -19.41 -16.40 -1.27
CA ILE A 10 -19.44 -17.86 -1.19
C ILE A 10 -20.12 -18.44 -2.43
N PHE A 11 -21.23 -17.86 -2.87
CA PHE A 11 -21.91 -18.29 -4.09
C PHE A 11 -21.03 -18.14 -5.34
N LEU A 12 -20.32 -17.01 -5.51
CA LEU A 12 -19.42 -16.78 -6.63
C LEU A 12 -18.20 -17.73 -6.61
N VAL A 13 -17.65 -18.02 -5.42
CA VAL A 13 -16.57 -18.98 -5.24
C VAL A 13 -17.03 -20.42 -5.50
N LEU A 14 -18.27 -20.76 -5.14
CA LEU A 14 -18.84 -22.08 -5.47
C LEU A 14 -19.18 -22.20 -6.95
N LEU A 15 -19.60 -21.09 -7.60
CA LEU A 15 -19.87 -21.06 -9.03
C LEU A 15 -18.60 -21.32 -9.85
N SER A 16 -17.44 -20.83 -9.39
CA SER A 16 -16.15 -21.05 -10.07
C SER A 16 -15.58 -22.45 -9.88
N VAL A 17 -16.09 -23.25 -8.94
CA VAL A 17 -15.62 -24.63 -8.65
C VAL A 17 -16.39 -25.70 -9.44
N ALA A 18 -17.52 -25.37 -10.07
CA ALA A 18 -18.48 -26.35 -10.56
C ALA A 18 -18.29 -26.88 -12.01
N TYR A 19 -17.12 -26.69 -12.65
CA TYR A 19 -16.90 -27.15 -14.03
C TYR A 19 -15.79 -28.21 -14.14
N ALA A 20 -16.07 -29.28 -14.89
CA ALA A 20 -15.19 -30.42 -15.17
C ALA A 20 -14.75 -30.43 -16.65
N ALA A 21 -13.53 -30.91 -16.94
CA ALA A 21 -13.04 -31.43 -18.24
C ALA A 21 -11.51 -31.59 -18.35
N GLU A 22 -11.12 -32.79 -18.77
CA GLU A 22 -10.09 -33.24 -19.74
C GLU A 22 -8.73 -32.54 -19.91
N ASP A 23 -7.72 -33.41 -20.04
CA ASP A 23 -6.35 -33.10 -20.45
C ASP A 23 -6.34 -32.28 -21.74
N CYS A 24 -5.56 -31.20 -21.77
CA CYS A 24 -5.48 -30.28 -22.89
C CYS A 24 -4.92 -31.02 -24.13
N PRO A 25 -5.75 -31.37 -25.14
CA PRO A 25 -5.26 -32.03 -26.33
C PRO A 25 -4.39 -31.03 -27.09
N ARG A 26 -3.41 -31.53 -27.85
CA ARG A 26 -2.65 -30.67 -28.77
C ARG A 26 -3.62 -29.95 -29.71
N PRO A 27 -3.34 -28.69 -30.10
CA PRO A 27 -4.28 -27.78 -30.79
C PRO A 27 -4.60 -28.15 -32.25
N GLU A 28 -4.62 -29.44 -32.59
CA GLU A 28 -4.93 -29.96 -33.93
C GLU A 28 -6.43 -30.31 -34.06
N GLY A 29 -7.30 -29.37 -33.71
CA GLY A 29 -8.75 -29.49 -33.86
C GLY A 29 -9.31 -28.63 -34.99
N PRO A 30 -10.39 -29.05 -35.68
CA PRO A 30 -11.07 -28.23 -36.69
C PRO A 30 -11.63 -26.93 -36.08
N LYS A 31 -11.72 -25.87 -36.91
CA LYS A 31 -12.15 -24.50 -36.50
C LYS A 31 -13.48 -24.45 -35.73
N GLU A 32 -14.35 -25.44 -35.92
CA GLU A 32 -15.70 -25.47 -35.35
C GLU A 32 -15.72 -25.80 -33.85
N GLU A 33 -14.65 -26.36 -33.29
CA GLU A 33 -14.57 -26.76 -31.87
C GLU A 33 -13.90 -25.71 -30.97
N GLY A 34 -13.54 -24.54 -31.51
CA GLY A 34 -12.97 -23.44 -30.74
C GLY A 34 -11.58 -23.79 -30.18
N CYS A 35 -10.53 -23.67 -31.00
CA CYS A 35 -9.15 -24.09 -30.71
C CYS A 35 -8.70 -23.87 -29.23
N PRO A 36 -8.74 -24.87 -28.33
CA PRO A 36 -8.53 -24.63 -26.91
C PRO A 36 -7.12 -24.05 -26.65
N VAL A 37 -7.03 -23.08 -25.74
CA VAL A 37 -5.75 -22.49 -25.35
C VAL A 37 -5.32 -23.13 -24.03
N CYS A 38 -4.18 -23.82 -24.04
CA CYS A 38 -3.70 -24.49 -22.83
C CYS A 38 -3.03 -23.48 -21.88
N GLY A 39 -3.78 -22.84 -20.99
CA GLY A 39 -3.26 -21.88 -20.01
C GLY A 39 -2.13 -22.45 -19.13
N ASN A 40 -1.24 -21.62 -18.61
CA ASN A 40 -0.26 -22.09 -17.62
C ASN A 40 -0.87 -22.06 -16.21
N GLY A 41 -1.09 -23.26 -15.63
CA GLY A 41 -1.66 -23.42 -14.30
C GLY A 41 -0.83 -22.78 -13.18
N ASP A 42 0.50 -22.67 -13.34
CA ASP A 42 1.36 -22.04 -12.33
C ASP A 42 1.25 -20.51 -12.33
N PHE A 43 0.83 -19.90 -13.43
CA PHE A 43 0.72 -18.45 -13.54
C PHE A 43 -0.62 -17.92 -13.01
N TYR A 44 -1.70 -18.59 -13.38
CA TYR A 44 -3.07 -18.17 -13.08
C TYR A 44 -4.03 -19.36 -13.03
N GLY A 45 -3.55 -20.54 -12.63
CA GLY A 45 -4.40 -21.68 -12.33
C GLY A 45 -5.38 -21.39 -11.19
N LEU A 46 -6.30 -22.33 -10.96
CA LEU A 46 -7.38 -22.16 -9.99
C LEU A 46 -6.84 -21.77 -8.60
N GLY A 47 -5.79 -22.44 -8.12
CA GLY A 47 -5.22 -22.14 -6.79
C GLY A 47 -4.64 -20.73 -6.69
N VAL A 48 -3.96 -20.26 -7.75
CA VAL A 48 -3.42 -18.89 -7.82
C VAL A 48 -4.54 -17.87 -7.79
N ARG A 49 -5.56 -18.05 -8.64
CA ARG A 49 -6.70 -17.12 -8.76
C ARG A 49 -7.51 -17.06 -7.46
N ILE A 50 -7.94 -18.20 -6.93
CA ILE A 50 -8.71 -18.23 -5.67
C ILE A 50 -7.86 -17.69 -4.49
N GLY A 51 -6.56 -17.99 -4.46
CA GLY A 51 -5.64 -17.40 -3.49
C GLY A 51 -5.61 -15.87 -3.56
N ILE A 52 -5.44 -15.31 -4.76
CA ILE A 52 -5.45 -13.86 -4.98
C ILE A 52 -6.82 -13.26 -4.65
N TYR A 53 -7.92 -13.91 -5.03
CA TYR A 53 -9.28 -13.42 -4.79
C TYR A 53 -9.63 -13.36 -3.30
N THR A 54 -9.29 -14.43 -2.56
CA THR A 54 -9.50 -14.50 -1.11
C THR A 54 -8.58 -13.51 -0.40
N GLN A 55 -7.36 -13.32 -0.88
CA GLN A 55 -6.46 -12.29 -0.40
C GLN A 55 -7.00 -10.88 -0.67
N TRP A 56 -7.62 -10.64 -1.82
CA TRP A 56 -8.23 -9.36 -2.13
C TRP A 56 -9.36 -9.02 -1.16
N LEU A 57 -10.24 -9.99 -0.97
CA LEU A 57 -11.33 -9.87 -0.02
C LEU A 57 -10.83 -9.67 1.41
N SER A 58 -9.86 -10.48 1.85
CA SER A 58 -9.27 -10.39 3.19
C SER A 58 -8.75 -8.98 3.47
N SER A 59 -8.04 -8.41 2.50
CA SER A 59 -7.50 -7.06 2.64
C SER A 59 -8.57 -5.98 2.62
N TRP A 60 -9.62 -6.14 1.80
CA TRP A 60 -10.78 -5.24 1.84
C TRP A 60 -11.49 -5.30 3.20
N ILE A 61 -11.68 -6.50 3.76
CA ILE A 61 -12.28 -6.69 5.09
C ILE A 61 -11.39 -6.05 6.17
N ALA A 62 -10.09 -6.34 6.17
CA ALA A 62 -9.14 -5.75 7.11
C ALA A 62 -9.17 -4.21 7.05
N ASN A 63 -9.13 -3.65 5.85
CA ASN A 63 -9.18 -2.20 5.65
C ASN A 63 -10.49 -1.54 6.15
N ASN A 64 -11.58 -2.31 6.23
CA ASN A 64 -12.86 -1.82 6.71
C ASN A 64 -13.10 -2.00 8.20
N PHE A 65 -12.54 -3.06 8.78
CA PHE A 65 -12.92 -3.52 10.11
C PHE A 65 -11.77 -3.67 11.09
N LEU A 66 -10.52 -3.84 10.64
CA LEU A 66 -9.37 -4.17 11.50
C LEU A 66 -8.13 -3.35 11.12
N ALA A 67 -7.87 -2.25 11.82
CA ALA A 67 -6.73 -1.35 11.54
C ALA A 67 -5.40 -2.09 11.58
N GLU A 68 -5.29 -2.98 12.57
CA GLU A 68 -4.04 -3.56 13.04
C GLU A 68 -3.53 -4.61 12.04
N GLU A 69 -4.44 -5.30 11.36
CA GLU A 69 -4.10 -6.36 10.39
C GLU A 69 -3.83 -5.82 8.97
N ILE A 70 -4.04 -4.52 8.73
CA ILE A 70 -3.84 -3.90 7.41
C ILE A 70 -2.39 -4.02 6.96
N ILE A 71 -1.42 -3.82 7.86
CA ILE A 71 0.00 -3.87 7.50
C ILE A 71 0.38 -5.25 6.98
N GLY A 72 0.00 -6.32 7.70
CA GLY A 72 0.33 -7.70 7.31
C GLY A 72 -0.33 -8.13 6.00
N THR A 73 -1.59 -7.76 5.79
CA THR A 73 -2.28 -8.03 4.50
C THR A 73 -1.61 -7.30 3.34
N LEU A 74 -1.14 -6.07 3.56
CA LEU A 74 -0.43 -5.27 2.56
C LEU A 74 0.93 -5.84 2.16
N GLU A 75 1.68 -6.36 3.12
CA GLU A 75 2.97 -7.02 2.85
C GLU A 75 2.74 -8.28 2.01
N THR A 76 1.78 -9.12 2.41
CA THR A 76 1.40 -10.33 1.66
C THR A 76 0.98 -9.99 0.22
N ASN A 77 0.19 -8.94 0.04
CA ASN A 77 -0.19 -8.46 -1.30
C ASN A 77 1.00 -7.99 -2.13
N SER A 78 1.98 -7.35 -1.50
CA SER A 78 3.18 -6.88 -2.19
C SER A 78 4.04 -8.04 -2.67
N ILE A 79 4.10 -9.12 -1.89
CA ILE A 79 4.79 -10.37 -2.26
C ILE A 79 4.11 -11.02 -3.46
N PHE A 80 2.77 -11.17 -3.43
CA PHE A 80 2.02 -11.69 -4.58
C PHE A 80 2.23 -10.85 -5.84
N LEU A 81 2.10 -9.54 -5.70
CA LEU A 81 2.25 -8.61 -6.82
C LEU A 81 3.66 -8.66 -7.41
N LEU A 82 4.69 -8.76 -6.56
CA LEU A 82 6.08 -8.94 -6.98
C LEU A 82 6.24 -10.26 -7.74
N ALA A 83 5.73 -11.37 -7.21
CA ALA A 83 5.83 -12.68 -7.84
C ALA A 83 5.17 -12.72 -9.23
N LEU A 84 3.97 -12.16 -9.37
CA LEU A 84 3.27 -12.04 -10.65
C LEU A 84 4.05 -11.19 -11.65
N PHE A 85 4.55 -10.03 -11.21
CA PHE A 85 5.34 -9.15 -12.06
C PHE A 85 6.65 -9.79 -12.48
N SER A 86 7.39 -10.42 -11.56
CA SER A 86 8.63 -11.12 -11.86
C SER A 86 8.42 -12.26 -12.85
N THR A 87 7.31 -13.00 -12.73
CA THR A 87 6.93 -14.05 -13.67
C THR A 87 6.76 -13.49 -15.07
N VAL A 88 5.89 -12.49 -15.23
CA VAL A 88 5.64 -11.86 -16.53
C VAL A 88 6.92 -11.27 -17.11
N PHE A 89 7.66 -10.48 -16.33
CA PHE A 89 8.87 -9.82 -16.79
C PHE A 89 9.93 -10.83 -17.25
N TYR A 90 10.18 -11.87 -16.45
CA TYR A 90 11.17 -12.90 -16.76
C TYR A 90 10.83 -13.67 -18.04
N TYR A 91 9.59 -14.16 -18.15
CA TYR A 91 9.20 -14.95 -19.30
C TYR A 91 9.01 -14.11 -20.57
N SER A 92 8.63 -12.83 -20.44
CA SER A 92 8.57 -11.92 -21.59
C SER A 92 9.95 -11.62 -22.17
N ILE A 93 11.00 -11.57 -21.35
CA ILE A 93 12.39 -11.46 -21.85
C ILE A 93 12.82 -12.73 -22.60
N ARG A 94 12.34 -13.91 -22.18
CA ARG A 94 12.68 -15.19 -22.85
C ARG A 94 11.94 -15.40 -24.16
N GLN A 95 10.90 -14.61 -24.45
CA GLN A 95 10.07 -14.57 -25.67
C GLN A 95 9.36 -15.87 -26.07
N ARG A 96 9.91 -17.06 -25.84
CA ARG A 96 9.38 -18.35 -26.33
C ARG A 96 8.45 -19.07 -25.36
N ASP A 97 8.39 -18.59 -24.12
CA ASP A 97 7.78 -19.33 -23.01
C ASP A 97 6.51 -18.65 -22.46
N ILE A 98 6.10 -17.50 -23.01
CA ILE A 98 4.90 -16.78 -22.58
C ILE A 98 4.10 -16.27 -23.77
N ARG A 99 2.79 -16.48 -23.69
CA ARG A 99 1.86 -16.07 -24.75
C ARG A 99 1.20 -14.76 -24.37
N VAL A 100 0.66 -14.06 -25.36
CA VAL A 100 -0.07 -12.80 -25.17
C VAL A 100 -1.19 -12.94 -24.14
N VAL A 101 -1.91 -14.05 -24.19
CA VAL A 101 -3.03 -14.32 -23.26
C VAL A 101 -2.56 -14.53 -21.82
N ASP A 102 -1.39 -15.14 -21.61
CA ASP A 102 -0.82 -15.32 -20.28
C ASP A 102 -0.46 -13.97 -19.68
N VAL A 103 0.21 -13.11 -20.46
CA VAL A 103 0.54 -11.74 -20.06
C VAL A 103 -0.72 -10.93 -19.78
N LEU A 104 -1.74 -11.06 -20.62
CA LEU A 104 -3.02 -10.36 -20.44
C LEU A 104 -3.68 -10.71 -19.10
N VAL A 105 -3.83 -12.00 -18.78
CA VAL A 105 -4.46 -12.46 -17.54
C VAL A 105 -3.65 -12.05 -16.31
N ILE A 106 -2.32 -12.24 -16.35
CA ILE A 106 -1.46 -11.84 -15.24
C ILE A 106 -1.48 -10.31 -15.05
N HIS A 107 -1.51 -9.55 -16.14
CA HIS A 107 -1.65 -8.11 -16.07
C HIS A 107 -3.00 -7.69 -15.47
N GLN A 108 -4.11 -8.35 -15.81
CA GLN A 108 -5.41 -8.13 -15.18
C GLN A 108 -5.38 -8.42 -13.66
N LEU A 109 -4.71 -9.50 -13.22
CA LEU A 109 -4.48 -9.78 -11.81
C LEU A 109 -3.71 -8.64 -11.13
N CYS A 110 -2.63 -8.16 -11.76
CA CYS A 110 -1.87 -7.01 -11.26
C CYS A 110 -2.71 -5.72 -11.17
N LEU A 111 -3.52 -5.43 -12.18
CA LEU A 111 -4.44 -4.28 -12.17
C LEU A 111 -5.51 -4.41 -11.08
N GLY A 112 -5.97 -5.63 -10.82
CA GLY A 112 -6.82 -5.97 -9.68
C GLY A 112 -6.21 -5.47 -8.36
N PHE A 113 -4.94 -5.79 -8.08
CA PHE A 113 -4.24 -5.29 -6.90
C PHE A 113 -4.08 -3.76 -6.88
N ILE A 114 -3.68 -3.17 -8.01
CA ILE A 114 -3.38 -1.74 -8.14
C ILE A 114 -4.59 -0.88 -7.84
N PHE A 115 -5.74 -1.21 -8.43
CA PHE A 115 -6.95 -0.39 -8.34
C PHE A 115 -7.86 -0.74 -7.15
N SER A 116 -7.68 -1.91 -6.52
CA SER A 116 -8.41 -2.26 -5.29
C SER A 116 -7.65 -1.85 -4.02
N ILE A 117 -6.83 -2.74 -3.49
CA ILE A 117 -6.33 -2.70 -2.10
C ILE A 117 -5.02 -1.96 -2.00
N MET A 118 -4.15 -2.12 -3.00
CA MET A 118 -2.87 -1.43 -3.01
C MET A 118 -3.02 0.03 -3.46
N SER A 119 -4.23 0.42 -3.91
CA SER A 119 -4.52 1.82 -4.18
C SER A 119 -4.23 2.65 -2.92
N LEU A 120 -3.53 3.77 -3.08
CA LEU A 120 -3.17 4.67 -1.96
C LEU A 120 -4.39 5.09 -1.13
N TRP A 121 -5.59 5.01 -1.73
CA TRP A 121 -6.89 5.26 -1.11
C TRP A 121 -7.26 4.26 -0.04
N GLY A 122 -7.12 2.96 -0.33
CA GLY A 122 -7.47 1.89 0.59
C GLY A 122 -6.73 2.07 1.91
N TYR A 123 -5.40 2.01 1.84
CA TYR A 123 -4.51 2.07 3.01
C TYR A 123 -4.65 3.33 3.86
N ARG A 124 -4.87 4.50 3.25
CA ARG A 124 -4.95 5.78 3.99
C ARG A 124 -6.19 5.91 4.83
N THR A 125 -7.31 5.39 4.35
CA THR A 125 -8.61 5.74 4.90
C THR A 125 -8.83 5.25 6.33
N MET A 126 -8.31 4.07 6.66
CA MET A 126 -8.51 3.48 7.98
C MET A 126 -7.70 4.22 9.06
N TYR A 127 -6.42 4.47 8.81
CA TYR A 127 -5.55 5.22 9.75
C TYR A 127 -6.06 6.64 10.03
N TYR A 128 -6.66 7.31 9.04
CA TYR A 128 -7.32 8.60 9.27
C TYR A 128 -8.53 8.51 10.21
N LYS A 129 -9.24 7.37 10.23
CA LYS A 129 -10.39 7.17 11.12
C LYS A 129 -9.95 6.99 12.57
N THR A 130 -8.86 6.27 12.82
CA THR A 130 -8.36 5.95 14.16
C THR A 130 -7.52 7.08 14.75
N GLU A 131 -6.58 7.63 13.99
CA GLU A 131 -5.59 8.61 14.49
C GLU A 131 -5.90 10.06 14.05
N GLY A 132 -6.97 10.26 13.28
CA GLY A 132 -7.31 11.56 12.73
C GLY A 132 -6.24 12.10 11.76
N PRO A 133 -6.07 13.42 11.63
CA PRO A 133 -5.10 14.02 10.71
C PRO A 133 -3.63 13.68 11.05
N GLY A 134 -3.35 13.22 12.27
CA GLY A 134 -2.01 12.81 12.71
C GLY A 134 -1.47 11.56 12.03
N SER A 135 -2.36 10.72 11.47
CA SER A 135 -1.98 9.45 10.84
C SER A 135 -1.05 9.59 9.63
N ARG A 136 -0.97 10.79 9.05
CA ARG A 136 -0.05 11.12 7.95
C ARG A 136 1.42 10.86 8.29
N ARG A 137 1.80 10.85 9.57
CA ARG A 137 3.19 10.64 10.00
C ARG A 137 3.68 9.20 9.83
N ARG A 138 2.76 8.21 9.78
CA ARG A 138 3.11 6.81 9.51
C ARG A 138 3.39 6.53 8.02
N PHE A 139 3.15 7.51 7.14
CA PHE A 139 3.43 7.39 5.71
C PHE A 139 4.87 7.78 5.41
N GLY A 140 5.65 6.83 4.88
CA GLY A 140 7.07 7.03 4.58
C GLY A 140 7.97 5.86 4.95
N GLY A 141 7.41 4.78 5.53
CA GLY A 141 8.17 3.55 5.73
C GLY A 141 8.63 2.92 4.42
N PHE A 142 9.72 2.15 4.49
CA PHE A 142 10.32 1.44 3.35
C PHE A 142 9.30 0.66 2.51
N GLY A 143 8.37 -0.05 3.14
CA GLY A 143 7.34 -0.82 2.44
C GLY A 143 6.41 0.01 1.55
N THR A 144 6.17 1.29 1.88
CA THR A 144 5.37 2.18 1.02
C THR A 144 6.14 2.55 -0.25
N HIS A 145 7.42 2.87 -0.11
CA HIS A 145 8.29 3.17 -1.26
C HIS A 145 8.45 1.95 -2.18
N PHE A 146 8.68 0.78 -1.60
CA PHE A 146 8.76 -0.48 -2.35
C PHE A 146 7.49 -0.72 -3.19
N ARG A 147 6.30 -0.59 -2.58
CA ARG A 147 5.02 -0.72 -3.30
C ARG A 147 4.86 0.30 -4.41
N LEU A 148 5.22 1.56 -4.18
CA LEU A 148 5.13 2.61 -5.20
C LEU A 148 6.03 2.30 -6.40
N ILE A 149 7.26 1.84 -6.15
CA ILE A 149 8.18 1.42 -7.21
C ILE A 149 7.59 0.22 -7.97
N LEU A 150 7.11 -0.80 -7.25
CA LEU A 150 6.53 -2.00 -7.86
C LEU A 150 5.31 -1.67 -8.75
N MET A 151 4.41 -0.79 -8.30
CA MET A 151 3.27 -0.32 -9.11
C MET A 151 3.71 0.47 -10.33
N GLY A 152 4.74 1.31 -10.18
CA GLY A 152 5.35 2.06 -11.27
C GLY A 152 5.91 1.13 -12.33
N MET A 153 6.64 0.08 -11.93
CA MET A 153 7.18 -0.95 -12.83
C MET A 153 6.08 -1.69 -13.58
N ILE A 154 5.03 -2.14 -12.88
CA ILE A 154 3.92 -2.87 -13.49
C ILE A 154 3.15 -2.00 -14.48
N SER A 155 2.95 -0.71 -14.15
CA SER A 155 2.23 0.22 -15.01
C SER A 155 3.06 0.57 -16.25
N ALA A 156 4.38 0.78 -16.10
CA ALA A 156 5.30 0.96 -17.23
C ALA A 156 5.34 -0.26 -18.15
N TYR A 157 5.36 -1.47 -17.56
CA TYR A 157 5.25 -2.71 -18.32
C TYR A 157 3.90 -2.82 -19.05
N GLY A 158 2.80 -2.41 -18.42
CA GLY A 158 1.49 -2.36 -19.06
C GLY A 158 1.48 -1.45 -20.30
N VAL A 159 2.11 -0.28 -20.22
CA VAL A 159 2.25 0.63 -21.38
C VAL A 159 3.02 -0.06 -22.50
N TRP A 160 4.17 -0.67 -22.20
CA TRP A 160 4.93 -1.43 -23.20
C TRP A 160 4.12 -2.57 -23.81
N PHE A 161 3.40 -3.35 -22.99
CA PHE A 161 2.59 -4.47 -23.45
C PHE A 161 1.52 -4.04 -24.47
N TRP A 162 0.80 -2.94 -24.21
CA TRP A 162 -0.26 -2.48 -25.10
C TRP A 162 0.24 -1.77 -26.37
N ILE A 163 1.43 -1.17 -26.33
CA ILE A 163 2.09 -0.57 -27.50
C ILE A 163 2.69 -1.68 -28.36
N GLU A 164 3.63 -2.44 -27.80
CA GLU A 164 4.52 -3.34 -28.54
C GLU A 164 4.18 -4.81 -28.30
N GLY A 165 3.94 -5.19 -27.04
CA GLY A 165 3.80 -6.60 -26.65
C GLY A 165 2.65 -7.34 -27.34
N VAL A 166 1.52 -6.66 -27.59
CA VAL A 166 0.39 -7.21 -28.33
C VAL A 166 0.67 -7.30 -29.84
N GLU A 167 1.46 -6.36 -30.39
CA GLU A 167 1.59 -6.12 -31.84
C GLU A 167 2.78 -6.83 -32.50
N ASP A 168 3.94 -6.90 -31.85
CA ASP A 168 5.15 -7.49 -32.42
C ASP A 168 6.10 -8.08 -31.34
N GLY A 169 5.93 -7.70 -30.07
CA GLY A 169 6.85 -8.07 -29.00
C GLY A 169 6.73 -9.51 -28.46
N LEU A 170 5.67 -10.23 -28.79
CA LEU A 170 5.43 -11.62 -28.37
C LEU A 170 5.15 -12.52 -29.59
N PRO A 171 5.40 -13.85 -29.51
CA PRO A 171 5.30 -14.75 -30.66
C PRO A 171 3.96 -14.66 -31.41
N PRO A 172 3.98 -14.50 -32.75
CA PRO A 172 2.76 -14.33 -33.55
C PRO A 172 1.89 -15.58 -33.63
N THR A 173 2.45 -16.76 -33.31
CA THR A 173 1.76 -18.06 -33.31
C THR A 173 0.56 -18.11 -32.36
N ASP A 174 0.47 -17.20 -31.38
CA ASP A 174 -0.59 -17.18 -30.38
C ASP A 174 -1.77 -16.25 -30.68
N ARG A 175 -1.77 -15.55 -31.83
CA ARG A 175 -2.86 -14.60 -32.16
C ARG A 175 -4.17 -15.25 -32.57
N ARG A 176 -4.15 -16.55 -32.89
CA ARG A 176 -5.34 -17.32 -33.28
C ARG A 176 -6.19 -16.62 -34.35
N THR A 177 -5.54 -16.03 -35.36
CA THR A 177 -6.24 -15.36 -36.48
C THR A 177 -7.22 -16.30 -37.19
N ALA A 178 -6.93 -17.60 -37.21
CA ALA A 178 -7.80 -18.64 -37.73
C ALA A 178 -9.01 -18.99 -36.84
N CYS A 179 -8.96 -18.66 -35.54
CA CYS A 179 -9.95 -19.05 -34.53
C CYS A 179 -10.70 -17.83 -33.91
N GLY A 180 -10.81 -16.72 -34.64
CA GLY A 180 -11.58 -15.53 -34.19
C GLY A 180 -10.78 -14.47 -33.43
N GLY A 181 -9.52 -14.76 -33.07
CA GLY A 181 -8.63 -13.90 -32.30
C GLY A 181 -8.73 -14.12 -30.79
N LEU A 182 -7.81 -13.50 -30.03
CA LEU A 182 -7.91 -13.47 -28.57
C LEU A 182 -9.00 -12.49 -28.12
N GLU A 183 -9.76 -12.88 -27.11
CA GLU A 183 -10.82 -12.05 -26.54
C GLU A 183 -10.50 -11.66 -25.09
N THR A 184 -10.97 -10.49 -24.66
CA THR A 184 -10.85 -10.01 -23.28
C THR A 184 -12.19 -9.46 -22.85
N PHE A 185 -12.51 -9.63 -21.56
CA PHE A 185 -13.71 -9.03 -21.00
C PHE A 185 -13.39 -7.71 -20.30
N PHE A 186 -14.11 -6.65 -20.67
CA PHE A 186 -14.13 -5.40 -19.90
C PHE A 186 -15.55 -5.16 -19.37
N PHE A 187 -16.45 -4.62 -20.18
CA PHE A 187 -17.91 -4.64 -19.93
C PHE A 187 -18.67 -5.54 -20.90
N ALA A 188 -18.03 -5.86 -22.01
CA ALA A 188 -18.48 -6.80 -23.02
C ALA A 188 -17.25 -7.61 -23.48
N PRO A 189 -17.46 -8.75 -24.14
CA PRO A 189 -16.40 -9.44 -24.88
C PRO A 189 -15.84 -8.50 -25.96
N MET A 190 -14.52 -8.34 -25.97
CA MET A 190 -13.84 -7.52 -26.97
C MET A 190 -12.62 -8.26 -27.50
N LYS A 191 -12.33 -8.13 -28.79
CA LYS A 191 -11.10 -8.68 -29.38
C LYS A 191 -9.89 -7.89 -28.88
N VAL A 192 -8.87 -8.58 -28.39
CA VAL A 192 -7.63 -7.96 -27.88
C VAL A 192 -6.94 -7.13 -28.97
N GLU A 193 -7.02 -7.58 -30.22
CA GLU A 193 -6.45 -6.88 -31.38
C GLU A 193 -7.28 -5.67 -31.83
N SER A 194 -8.51 -5.51 -31.33
CA SER A 194 -9.34 -4.37 -31.72
C SER A 194 -8.71 -3.05 -31.24
N TRP A 195 -8.70 -2.06 -32.14
CA TRP A 195 -8.13 -0.75 -31.86
C TRP A 195 -8.78 -0.07 -30.65
N SER A 196 -10.09 -0.24 -30.46
CA SER A 196 -10.83 0.31 -29.31
C SER A 196 -10.33 -0.26 -27.98
N THR A 197 -10.19 -1.58 -27.88
CA THR A 197 -9.71 -2.25 -26.67
C THR A 197 -8.30 -1.82 -26.33
N ARG A 198 -7.41 -1.83 -27.32
CA ARG A 198 -6.02 -1.41 -27.15
C ARG A 198 -5.93 0.04 -26.71
N SER A 199 -6.70 0.92 -27.33
CA SER A 199 -6.72 2.35 -26.98
C SER A 199 -7.20 2.57 -25.54
N VAL A 200 -8.29 1.93 -25.12
CA VAL A 200 -8.82 2.07 -23.76
C VAL A 200 -7.81 1.56 -22.72
N GLN A 201 -7.27 0.37 -22.94
CA GLN A 201 -6.32 -0.22 -21.99
C GLN A 201 -4.98 0.53 -21.96
N LEU A 202 -4.51 1.02 -23.11
CA LEU A 202 -3.32 1.87 -23.20
C LEU A 202 -3.53 3.18 -22.44
N VAL A 203 -4.69 3.84 -22.59
CA VAL A 203 -5.00 5.07 -21.83
C VAL A 203 -5.01 4.81 -20.33
N ILE A 204 -5.60 3.69 -19.89
CA ILE A 204 -5.59 3.28 -18.47
C ILE A 204 -4.15 3.03 -17.99
N ALA A 205 -3.34 2.31 -18.77
CA ALA A 205 -1.94 2.01 -18.45
C ALA A 205 -1.07 3.28 -18.38
N ILE A 206 -1.23 4.21 -19.34
CA ILE A 206 -0.52 5.50 -19.34
C ILE A 206 -0.96 6.32 -18.12
N GLY A 207 -2.26 6.41 -17.84
CA GLY A 207 -2.78 7.12 -16.68
C GLY A 207 -2.20 6.57 -15.37
N ALA A 208 -2.17 5.25 -15.23
CA ALA A 208 -1.55 4.58 -14.07
C ALA A 208 -0.04 4.83 -14.00
N ALA A 209 0.68 4.73 -15.12
CA ALA A 209 2.13 4.95 -15.17
C ALA A 209 2.50 6.39 -14.83
N VAL A 210 1.77 7.38 -15.34
CA VAL A 210 1.95 8.79 -14.99
C VAL A 210 1.66 9.03 -13.52
N TYR A 211 0.54 8.50 -13.00
CA TYR A 211 0.18 8.65 -11.59
C TYR A 211 1.25 8.06 -10.66
N TYR A 212 1.61 6.79 -10.83
CA TYR A 212 2.61 6.13 -9.97
C TYR A 212 4.02 6.66 -10.23
N GLY A 213 4.36 7.06 -11.45
CA GLY A 213 5.62 7.72 -11.79
C GLY A 213 5.80 9.03 -11.04
N ILE A 214 4.79 9.91 -11.05
CA ILE A 214 4.81 11.17 -10.27
C ILE A 214 4.96 10.88 -8.78
N MET A 215 4.25 9.87 -8.25
CA MET A 215 4.35 9.49 -6.84
C MET A 215 5.76 9.00 -6.47
N VAL A 216 6.41 8.21 -7.33
CA VAL A 216 7.79 7.74 -7.13
C VAL A 216 8.77 8.92 -7.19
N LEU A 217 8.62 9.82 -8.16
CA LEU A 217 9.46 11.01 -8.27
C LEU A 217 9.31 11.94 -7.06
N ALA A 218 8.09 12.16 -6.58
CA ALA A 218 7.84 12.97 -5.38
C ALA A 218 8.44 12.31 -4.13
N ALA A 219 8.29 10.99 -4.00
CA ALA A 219 8.91 10.23 -2.91
C ALA A 219 10.44 10.30 -2.95
N PHE A 220 11.04 10.19 -4.14
CA PHE A 220 12.48 10.31 -4.34
C PHE A 220 12.98 11.72 -4.04
N ALA A 221 12.29 12.76 -4.50
CA ALA A 221 12.62 14.15 -4.18
C ALA A 221 12.55 14.42 -2.67
N ALA A 222 11.56 13.88 -1.97
CA ALA A 222 11.46 13.96 -0.52
C ALA A 222 12.64 13.26 0.18
N LEU A 223 13.04 12.08 -0.29
CA LEU A 223 14.20 11.34 0.21
C LEU A 223 15.51 12.10 -0.04
N LEU A 224 15.72 12.64 -1.25
CA LEU A 224 16.89 13.45 -1.57
C LEU A 224 16.96 14.71 -0.69
N ALA A 225 15.85 15.43 -0.53
CA ALA A 225 15.79 16.60 0.34
C ALA A 225 16.12 16.23 1.80
N TYR A 226 15.65 15.08 2.27
CA TYR A 226 16.01 14.55 3.59
C TYR A 226 17.51 14.23 3.70
N CYS A 227 18.08 13.52 2.72
CA CYS A 227 19.50 13.17 2.70
C CYS A 227 20.42 14.40 2.64
N VAL A 228 20.15 15.34 1.73
CA VAL A 228 20.91 16.59 1.59
C VAL A 228 20.91 17.34 2.92
N ARG A 229 19.75 17.49 3.56
CA ARG A 229 19.65 18.15 4.87
C ARG A 229 20.41 17.42 5.97
N LYS A 230 20.31 16.09 6.03
CA LYS A 230 21.04 15.26 6.99
C LYS A 230 22.56 15.41 6.83
N ILE A 231 23.05 15.51 5.59
CA ILE A 231 24.46 15.72 5.27
C ILE A 231 24.89 17.16 5.59
N SER A 232 24.05 18.15 5.35
CA SER A 232 24.38 19.57 5.55
C SER A 232 24.58 20.00 7.01
N ARG A 233 24.38 19.12 8.01
CA ARG A 233 24.79 19.23 9.43
C ARG A 233 24.95 20.67 9.98
N LYS A 234 23.97 21.56 9.79
CA LYS A 234 23.93 22.82 10.55
C LYS A 234 23.24 22.49 11.88
N PRO A 235 24.00 22.31 12.98
CA PRO A 235 23.46 21.69 14.20
C PRO A 235 22.47 22.59 14.94
N HIS A 236 22.44 23.89 14.63
CA HIS A 236 21.76 24.88 15.44
C HIS A 236 20.32 25.24 14.99
N ASP A 237 19.92 24.89 13.76
CA ASP A 237 18.55 25.16 13.26
C ASP A 237 17.69 23.88 13.22
N TRP A 238 17.94 22.94 14.14
CA TRP A 238 17.17 21.70 14.26
C TRP A 238 15.77 21.91 14.87
N ASN A 239 15.31 23.15 15.05
CA ASN A 239 13.89 23.45 15.31
C ASN A 239 13.02 23.25 14.06
N TRP A 240 13.28 22.14 13.36
CA TRP A 240 12.41 21.54 12.39
C TRP A 240 11.25 20.88 13.14
N GLN A 241 10.36 21.72 13.66
CA GLN A 241 8.93 21.42 13.55
C GLN A 241 8.60 21.39 12.05
N LEU A 242 9.08 20.36 11.34
CA LEU A 242 8.81 20.08 9.94
C LEU A 242 7.30 19.88 9.81
N VAL A 243 6.58 20.99 9.69
CA VAL A 243 5.13 21.04 9.53
C VAL A 243 4.42 20.14 10.57
N SER A 244 4.88 20.16 11.82
CA SER A 244 4.20 19.44 12.92
C SER A 244 2.78 19.96 13.09
N GLN A 245 2.60 21.28 12.93
CA GLN A 245 1.32 21.95 12.78
C GLN A 245 0.89 22.01 11.31
N GLN A 246 0.77 20.87 10.64
CA GLN A 246 0.04 20.87 9.38
C GLN A 246 -1.42 21.18 9.70
N ASP A 247 -1.79 22.44 9.44
CA ASP A 247 -3.01 23.10 9.88
C ASP A 247 -4.20 22.12 9.98
N SER A 248 -4.80 22.05 11.16
CA SER A 248 -6.15 21.50 11.37
C SER A 248 -7.16 22.06 10.34
N ALA A 249 -6.86 23.22 9.74
CA ALA A 249 -7.60 23.81 8.62
C ALA A 249 -7.67 22.95 7.35
N ILE A 250 -6.76 21.98 7.14
CA ILE A 250 -6.77 21.06 5.98
C ILE A 250 -7.56 19.77 6.31
N ALA A 251 -7.90 19.53 7.58
CA ALA A 251 -8.67 18.35 7.94
C ALA A 251 -10.07 18.43 7.30
N LEU A 252 -10.45 17.39 6.56
CA LEU A 252 -11.85 17.18 6.18
C LEU A 252 -12.67 17.03 7.46
N THR A 253 -13.92 17.51 7.44
CA THR A 253 -14.80 17.26 8.59
C THR A 253 -15.02 15.74 8.73
N LYS A 254 -15.16 15.26 9.98
CA LYS A 254 -15.35 13.83 10.27
C LYS A 254 -16.50 13.22 9.45
N ARG A 255 -17.57 14.01 9.22
CA ARG A 255 -18.74 13.61 8.42
C ARG A 255 -18.42 13.50 6.93
N GLU A 256 -17.78 14.52 6.33
CA GLU A 256 -17.34 14.46 4.92
C GLU A 256 -16.42 13.26 4.71
N PHE A 257 -15.44 13.08 5.60
CA PHE A 257 -14.49 11.97 5.51
C PHE A 257 -15.17 10.60 5.57
N SER A 258 -16.18 10.44 6.44
CA SER A 258 -16.94 9.19 6.53
C SER A 258 -17.70 8.84 5.25
N TYR A 259 -18.29 9.83 4.56
CA TYR A 259 -18.97 9.59 3.28
C TYR A 259 -17.98 9.21 2.18
N TRP A 260 -16.84 9.92 2.11
CA TRP A 260 -15.77 9.60 1.17
C TRP A 260 -15.21 8.20 1.38
N TYR A 261 -14.96 7.85 2.65
CA TYR A 261 -14.50 6.53 3.01
C TYR A 261 -15.46 5.44 2.57
N LEU A 262 -16.76 5.61 2.86
CA LEU A 262 -17.78 4.65 2.45
C LEU A 262 -17.83 4.51 0.92
N GLY A 263 -17.80 5.64 0.20
CA GLY A 263 -17.77 5.65 -1.27
C GLY A 263 -16.56 4.91 -1.84
N LEU A 264 -15.35 5.19 -1.33
CA LEU A 264 -14.12 4.52 -1.74
C LEU A 264 -14.12 3.02 -1.40
N SER A 265 -14.63 2.65 -0.23
CA SER A 265 -14.74 1.25 0.17
C SER A 265 -15.70 0.46 -0.73
N CYS A 266 -16.87 1.04 -1.07
CA CYS A 266 -17.81 0.46 -2.02
C CYS A 266 -17.22 0.37 -3.42
N PHE A 267 -16.52 1.41 -3.88
CA PHE A 267 -15.83 1.40 -5.17
C PHE A 267 -14.75 0.32 -5.23
N ASN A 268 -13.94 0.18 -4.17
CA ASN A 268 -12.92 -0.88 -4.10
C ASN A 268 -13.55 -2.27 -4.13
N LEU A 269 -14.66 -2.49 -3.41
CA LEU A 269 -15.39 -3.76 -3.46
C LEU A 269 -15.93 -4.04 -4.86
N PHE A 270 -16.56 -3.05 -5.48
CA PHE A 270 -17.03 -3.15 -6.86
C PHE A 270 -15.89 -3.51 -7.81
N TRP A 271 -14.74 -2.84 -7.69
CA TRP A 271 -13.58 -3.11 -8.53
C TRP A 271 -13.02 -4.53 -8.32
N ILE A 272 -12.96 -5.01 -7.07
CA ILE A 272 -12.55 -6.39 -6.76
C ILE A 272 -13.46 -7.39 -7.48
N ILE A 273 -14.77 -7.23 -7.36
CA ILE A 273 -15.76 -8.12 -8.00
C ILE A 273 -15.64 -8.03 -9.53
N PHE A 274 -15.52 -6.81 -10.05
CA PHE A 274 -15.33 -6.57 -11.48
C PHE A 274 -14.06 -7.23 -12.02
N ALA A 275 -12.94 -7.13 -11.31
CA ALA A 275 -11.68 -7.75 -11.70
C ALA A 275 -11.79 -9.29 -11.69
N MET A 276 -12.42 -9.89 -10.67
CA MET A 276 -12.71 -11.33 -10.64
C MET A 276 -13.52 -11.75 -11.86
N VAL A 277 -14.65 -11.09 -12.12
CA VAL A 277 -15.51 -11.40 -13.27
C VAL A 277 -14.76 -11.21 -14.59
N SER A 278 -13.99 -10.14 -14.74
CA SER A 278 -13.20 -9.86 -15.93
C SER A 278 -12.18 -10.96 -16.21
N ILE A 279 -11.48 -11.47 -15.19
CA ILE A 279 -10.53 -12.57 -15.33
C ILE A 279 -11.26 -13.87 -15.69
N GLU A 280 -12.30 -14.26 -14.93
CA GLU A 280 -13.04 -15.51 -15.17
C GLU A 280 -13.68 -15.54 -16.56
N VAL A 281 -14.30 -14.44 -16.99
CA VAL A 281 -14.92 -14.35 -18.31
C VAL A 281 -13.85 -14.31 -19.39
N THR A 282 -12.73 -13.61 -19.20
CA THR A 282 -11.60 -13.65 -20.15
C THR A 282 -11.06 -15.07 -20.31
N LEU A 283 -10.96 -15.84 -19.24
CA LEU A 283 -10.52 -17.24 -19.30
C LEU A 283 -11.50 -18.12 -20.07
N ASN A 284 -12.80 -17.95 -19.80
CA ASN A 284 -13.87 -18.69 -20.47
C ASN A 284 -14.00 -18.34 -21.96
N LEU A 285 -13.92 -17.06 -22.33
CA LEU A 285 -13.98 -16.60 -23.73
C LEU A 285 -12.85 -17.19 -24.60
N ASN A 286 -11.69 -17.49 -24.00
CA ASN A 286 -10.56 -18.08 -24.71
C ASN A 286 -10.48 -19.61 -24.56
N HIS A 287 -11.51 -20.26 -24.00
CA HIS A 287 -11.58 -21.71 -23.80
C HIS A 287 -10.36 -22.30 -23.06
N MET A 288 -9.88 -21.60 -22.02
CA MET A 288 -8.75 -22.05 -21.20
C MET A 288 -9.20 -23.05 -20.12
N ASN A 289 -9.81 -24.15 -20.54
CA ASN A 289 -10.46 -25.12 -19.65
C ASN A 289 -9.49 -25.77 -18.65
N ASN A 290 -8.23 -25.96 -19.05
CA ASN A 290 -7.21 -26.61 -18.22
C ASN A 290 -6.84 -25.81 -16.95
N VAL A 291 -7.00 -24.48 -16.96
CA VAL A 291 -6.78 -23.63 -15.77
C VAL A 291 -8.06 -23.33 -15.00
N LEU A 292 -9.23 -23.62 -15.57
CA LEU A 292 -10.54 -23.31 -15.00
C LEU A 292 -10.91 -24.18 -13.78
N GLY A 293 -10.24 -25.32 -13.56
CA GLY A 293 -10.35 -26.04 -12.28
C GLY A 293 -10.57 -27.55 -12.37
N THR A 294 -10.32 -28.15 -13.53
CA THR A 294 -10.73 -29.52 -13.81
C THR A 294 -9.70 -30.57 -13.36
N LEU A 295 -8.42 -30.22 -13.43
CA LEU A 295 -7.29 -31.10 -13.09
C LEU A 295 -6.94 -31.12 -11.59
N GLY A 296 -7.68 -30.42 -10.73
CA GLY A 296 -7.32 -30.25 -9.32
C GLY A 296 -6.12 -29.31 -9.11
N LEU A 297 -5.71 -29.15 -7.85
CA LEU A 297 -4.58 -28.30 -7.45
C LEU A 297 -3.26 -29.00 -7.80
N ILE A 298 -2.84 -28.91 -9.05
CA ILE A 298 -1.57 -29.48 -9.50
C ILE A 298 -0.45 -28.49 -9.24
N GLY A 299 0.48 -28.86 -8.36
CA GLY A 299 1.75 -28.18 -8.17
C GLY A 299 1.80 -27.20 -7.00
N ALA A 300 3.03 -26.97 -6.51
CA ALA A 300 3.29 -26.02 -5.42
C ALA A 300 2.94 -24.57 -5.82
N GLY A 301 3.08 -24.22 -7.11
CA GLY A 301 2.74 -22.91 -7.65
C GLY A 301 1.29 -22.50 -7.42
N GLN A 302 0.37 -23.47 -7.38
CA GLN A 302 -1.05 -23.22 -7.11
C GLN A 302 -1.42 -23.35 -5.63
N LEU A 303 -0.84 -24.34 -4.94
CA LEU A 303 -1.18 -24.63 -3.54
C LEU A 303 -0.73 -23.51 -2.60
N ILE A 304 0.45 -22.94 -2.82
CA ILE A 304 1.02 -21.90 -1.93
C ILE A 304 0.15 -20.64 -1.93
N PRO A 305 -0.18 -20.02 -3.08
CA PRO A 305 -1.07 -18.85 -3.11
C PRO A 305 -2.45 -19.13 -2.53
N LEU A 306 -3.03 -20.30 -2.82
CA LEU A 306 -4.32 -20.70 -2.28
C LEU A 306 -4.30 -20.74 -0.75
N ALA A 307 -3.32 -21.43 -0.18
CA ALA A 307 -3.18 -21.57 1.26
C ALA A 307 -2.98 -20.21 1.94
N ILE A 308 -2.10 -19.37 1.40
CA ILE A 308 -1.83 -18.02 1.94
C ILE A 308 -3.11 -17.17 1.92
N GLY A 309 -3.83 -17.15 0.80
CA GLY A 309 -5.07 -16.37 0.65
C GLY A 309 -6.18 -16.83 1.60
N LEU A 310 -6.41 -18.15 1.69
CA LEU A 310 -7.42 -18.73 2.58
C LEU A 310 -7.09 -18.52 4.05
N ILE A 311 -5.85 -18.81 4.48
CA ILE A 311 -5.42 -18.61 5.87
C ILE A 311 -5.54 -17.13 6.25
N SER A 312 -5.14 -16.22 5.36
CA SER A 312 -5.26 -14.78 5.60
C SER A 312 -6.72 -14.36 5.77
N LEU A 313 -7.63 -14.86 4.94
CA LEU A 313 -9.06 -14.59 5.08
C LEU A 313 -9.63 -15.14 6.41
N VAL A 314 -9.30 -16.39 6.76
CA VAL A 314 -9.73 -17.02 8.02
C VAL A 314 -9.21 -16.23 9.23
N ARG A 315 -7.94 -15.82 9.21
CA ARG A 315 -7.33 -15.01 10.26
C ARG A 315 -8.07 -13.70 10.47
N VAL A 316 -8.33 -12.95 9.40
CA VAL A 316 -9.05 -11.66 9.47
C VAL A 316 -10.47 -11.87 10.00
N LEU A 317 -11.18 -12.89 9.52
CA LEU A 317 -12.53 -13.20 10.03
C LEU A 317 -12.52 -13.60 11.51
N TYR A 318 -11.52 -14.38 11.94
CA TYR A 318 -11.34 -14.76 13.34
C TYR A 318 -11.11 -13.55 14.23
N MET A 319 -10.24 -12.62 13.82
CA MET A 319 -9.97 -11.40 14.61
C MET A 319 -11.23 -10.53 14.76
N ILE A 320 -12.03 -10.35 13.69
CA ILE A 320 -13.32 -9.63 13.77
C ILE A 320 -14.27 -10.33 14.75
N LEU A 321 -14.36 -11.66 14.68
CA LEU A 321 -15.24 -12.41 15.57
C LEU A 321 -14.79 -12.28 17.03
N ARG A 322 -13.48 -12.38 17.28
CA ARG A 322 -12.88 -12.24 18.61
C ARG A 322 -13.18 -10.87 19.23
N GLU A 323 -12.97 -9.78 18.49
CA GLU A 323 -13.27 -8.42 18.97
C GLU A 323 -14.76 -8.25 19.31
N ARG A 324 -15.65 -8.79 18.48
CA ARG A 324 -17.10 -8.73 18.73
C ARG A 324 -17.51 -9.52 19.97
N VAL A 325 -16.93 -10.71 20.18
CA VAL A 325 -17.21 -11.53 21.36
C VAL A 325 -16.70 -10.82 22.62
N LEU A 326 -15.48 -10.25 22.57
CA LEU A 326 -14.90 -9.54 23.70
C LEU A 326 -15.71 -8.27 24.05
N SER A 327 -16.09 -7.48 23.04
CA SER A 327 -16.94 -6.29 23.22
C SER A 327 -18.30 -6.62 23.84
N LYS A 328 -18.93 -7.74 23.43
CA LYS A 328 -20.18 -8.21 24.04
C LYS A 328 -20.01 -8.62 25.51
N ARG A 329 -18.89 -9.25 25.88
CA ARG A 329 -18.60 -9.65 27.27
C ARG A 329 -18.42 -8.42 28.17
N LEU A 330 -17.72 -7.40 27.69
CA LEU A 330 -17.53 -6.14 28.44
C LEU A 330 -18.85 -5.43 28.71
N HIS A 331 -19.71 -5.28 27.70
CA HIS A 331 -21.03 -4.66 27.90
C HIS A 331 -21.98 -5.49 28.77
N LYS A 332 -21.84 -6.82 28.81
CA LYS A 332 -22.64 -7.66 29.71
C LYS A 332 -22.23 -7.46 31.17
N ASN A 333 -20.93 -7.30 31.45
CA ASN A 333 -20.41 -7.05 32.79
C ASN A 333 -20.80 -5.65 33.29
N GLU A 334 -20.78 -4.64 32.41
CA GLU A 334 -21.20 -3.27 32.75
C GLU A 334 -22.71 -3.17 33.05
N LYS A 335 -23.54 -3.97 32.38
CA LYS A 335 -24.99 -4.01 32.60
C LYS A 335 -25.45 -4.91 33.75
N SER A 336 -24.54 -5.47 34.54
CA SER A 336 -24.88 -6.08 35.83
C SER A 336 -24.49 -5.16 37.01
N PRO A 337 -24.93 -3.87 37.06
CA PRO A 337 -24.75 -3.07 38.26
C PRO A 337 -25.73 -3.60 39.30
N GLY A 338 -25.21 -4.29 40.32
CA GLY A 338 -25.92 -4.53 41.57
C GLY A 338 -27.35 -5.06 41.42
N SER A 339 -27.48 -6.37 41.18
CA SER A 339 -28.46 -7.08 42.00
C SER A 339 -28.01 -6.84 43.43
N GLY A 340 -28.78 -6.00 44.14
CA GLY A 340 -28.42 -5.46 45.43
C GLY A 340 -27.99 -6.57 46.37
N THR A 341 -26.71 -6.59 46.73
CA THR A 341 -26.36 -6.84 48.12
C THR A 341 -26.98 -5.72 48.92
N THR A 342 -28.20 -5.98 49.38
CA THR A 342 -28.76 -5.40 50.59
C THR A 342 -27.63 -5.23 51.59
N HIS A 343 -27.34 -3.98 51.94
CA HIS A 343 -26.60 -3.64 53.14
C HIS A 343 -27.43 -4.16 54.32
N GLU A 344 -27.31 -5.44 54.68
CA GLU A 344 -27.49 -5.85 56.06
C GLU A 344 -26.27 -5.35 56.81
N SER A 345 -26.46 -4.29 57.59
CA SER A 345 -25.55 -3.91 58.66
C SER A 345 -25.33 -5.12 59.58
N PRO A 346 -24.12 -5.68 59.70
CA PRO A 346 -23.77 -6.39 60.91
C PRO A 346 -23.43 -5.31 61.94
N ALA A 347 -24.25 -5.27 62.99
CA ALA A 347 -23.92 -4.55 64.20
C ALA A 347 -22.49 -4.88 64.66
N ALA A 348 -21.79 -3.83 65.08
CA ALA A 348 -20.62 -3.81 65.94
C ALA A 348 -20.04 -5.17 66.39
N SER A 349 -18.78 -5.43 66.02
CA SER A 349 -17.81 -5.85 67.01
C SER A 349 -16.42 -5.35 66.63
N HIS A 350 -15.90 -4.48 67.48
CA HIS A 350 -14.49 -4.13 67.54
C HIS A 350 -13.69 -5.40 67.79
N THR A 351 -12.72 -5.71 66.93
CA THR A 351 -11.53 -6.42 67.42
C THR A 351 -10.31 -5.81 66.75
N CYS A 352 -9.54 -5.14 67.59
CA CYS A 352 -8.24 -4.57 67.34
C CYS A 352 -7.24 -5.73 67.26
N THR A 353 -6.46 -5.83 66.19
CA THR A 353 -5.16 -6.49 66.25
C THR A 353 -4.18 -5.79 65.34
N GLU A 354 -3.11 -5.36 65.99
CA GLU A 354 -1.91 -4.67 65.53
C GLU A 354 -1.21 -5.40 64.38
N GLY A 355 -0.61 -4.60 63.50
CA GLY A 355 0.31 -5.08 62.46
C GLY A 355 1.21 -3.94 62.01
N LEU A 356 2.36 -3.82 62.70
CA LEU A 356 3.45 -2.87 62.46
C LEU A 356 3.92 -2.86 61.00
N GLY A 357 4.19 -1.66 60.46
CA GLY A 357 4.90 -1.49 59.20
C GLY A 357 5.17 -0.02 58.88
N PHE A 358 6.34 0.45 59.30
CA PHE A 358 6.85 1.83 59.25
C PHE A 358 6.84 2.49 57.86
N GLY A 359 6.36 3.73 57.81
CA GLY A 359 6.66 4.71 56.75
C GLY A 359 6.31 6.13 57.23
N PRO A 360 7.28 7.08 57.31
CA PRO A 360 7.00 8.42 57.81
C PRO A 360 6.39 9.27 56.69
N SER A 361 5.07 9.43 56.69
CA SER A 361 4.43 10.51 55.93
C SER A 361 4.41 11.77 56.80
N THR A 362 5.40 12.65 56.57
CA THR A 362 5.30 14.06 56.95
C THR A 362 4.17 14.69 56.17
N ALA A 363 3.03 14.89 56.85
CA ALA A 363 1.95 15.74 56.37
C ALA A 363 2.44 17.20 56.38
N PHE A 364 2.87 17.70 55.23
CA PHE A 364 2.99 19.13 55.00
C PHE A 364 1.61 19.66 54.65
N GLU A 365 0.92 20.17 55.67
CA GLU A 365 -0.30 20.94 55.55
C GLU A 365 0.09 22.34 55.03
N SER A 366 0.36 22.44 53.72
CA SER A 366 0.53 23.72 53.05
C SER A 366 -0.84 24.37 52.89
N ALA A 367 -1.14 25.29 53.81
CA ALA A 367 -2.17 26.30 53.66
C ALA A 367 -1.90 27.11 52.39
N SER A 368 -2.52 26.71 51.27
CA SER A 368 -2.55 27.50 50.05
C SER A 368 -3.58 28.61 50.22
N SER A 369 -3.10 29.80 50.55
CA SER A 369 -3.87 31.04 50.42
C SER A 369 -4.45 31.15 48.99
N PRO A 370 -5.70 31.61 48.81
CA PRO A 370 -6.29 31.78 47.49
C PRO A 370 -5.50 32.83 46.70
N LEU A 371 -4.74 32.37 45.70
CA LEU A 371 -4.10 33.23 44.72
C LEU A 371 -5.20 34.04 43.99
N PRO A 372 -5.02 35.37 43.83
CA PRO A 372 -5.93 36.18 43.05
C PRO A 372 -6.05 35.62 41.63
N PRO A 373 -7.26 35.68 41.02
CA PRO A 373 -7.48 35.14 39.69
C PRO A 373 -6.49 35.78 38.70
N PRO A 374 -5.85 34.97 37.83
CA PRO A 374 -4.92 35.50 36.86
C PRO A 374 -5.62 36.56 35.99
N PRO A 375 -4.93 37.66 35.64
CA PRO A 375 -5.51 38.70 34.80
C PRO A 375 -6.00 38.07 33.49
N PRO A 376 -7.17 38.50 32.97
CA PRO A 376 -7.71 37.96 31.74
C PRO A 376 -6.67 38.10 30.63
N LEU A 377 -6.21 36.98 30.08
CA LEU A 377 -5.32 36.95 28.94
C LEU A 377 -5.92 37.85 27.85
N PRO A 378 -5.12 38.74 27.23
CA PRO A 378 -5.62 39.63 26.18
C PRO A 378 -6.33 38.77 25.15
N ALA A 379 -7.57 39.11 24.83
CA ALA A 379 -8.37 38.43 23.82
C ALA A 379 -7.58 38.46 22.51
N THR A 380 -6.81 37.41 22.25
CA THR A 380 -6.15 37.19 20.97
C THR A 380 -7.28 37.12 19.97
N THR A 381 -7.41 38.17 19.17
CA THR A 381 -8.36 38.25 18.06
C THR A 381 -8.14 37.00 17.23
N ALA A 382 -9.01 36.01 17.42
CA ALA A 382 -8.91 34.74 16.73
C ALA A 382 -8.93 35.05 15.24
N ALA A 383 -7.76 34.99 14.61
CA ALA A 383 -7.62 35.33 13.21
C ALA A 383 -8.64 34.47 12.47
N HIS A 384 -9.58 35.13 11.78
CA HIS A 384 -10.59 34.46 10.97
C HIS A 384 -9.86 33.67 9.88
N HIS A 385 -9.53 32.42 10.18
CA HIS A 385 -8.96 31.51 9.21
C HIS A 385 -10.03 31.24 8.17
N THR A 386 -9.89 31.89 7.02
CA THR A 386 -10.69 31.64 5.83
C THR A 386 -10.58 30.16 5.48
N LYS A 387 -11.69 29.43 5.64
CA LYS A 387 -11.76 28.01 5.30
C LYS A 387 -11.39 27.83 3.83
N ARG A 388 -10.40 26.99 3.54
CA ARG A 388 -10.00 26.64 2.18
C ARG A 388 -11.18 25.99 1.44
N SER A 389 -11.23 26.17 0.12
CA SER A 389 -12.29 25.57 -0.71
C SER A 389 -12.28 24.04 -0.58
N LEU A 390 -13.47 23.43 -0.62
CA LEU A 390 -13.65 21.98 -0.55
C LEU A 390 -12.89 21.22 -1.65
N PRO A 391 -12.87 21.67 -2.93
CA PRO A 391 -12.09 21.02 -3.98
C PRO A 391 -10.58 21.02 -3.70
N HIS A 392 -10.02 22.10 -3.14
CA HIS A 392 -8.60 22.15 -2.77
C HIS A 392 -8.27 21.17 -1.64
N ARG A 393 -9.14 21.08 -0.63
CA ARG A 393 -8.99 20.09 0.46
C ARG A 393 -9.05 18.65 -0.08
N ILE A 394 -9.96 18.39 -1.03
CA ILE A 394 -10.06 17.08 -1.70
C ILE A 394 -8.80 16.82 -2.52
N LEU A 395 -8.31 17.78 -3.31
CA LEU A 395 -7.11 17.62 -4.13
C LEU A 395 -5.88 17.30 -3.28
N LEU A 396 -5.70 17.98 -2.13
CA LEU A 396 -4.59 17.69 -1.21
C LEU A 396 -4.76 16.36 -0.47
N ALA A 397 -5.99 15.95 -0.19
CA ALA A 397 -6.26 14.60 0.30
C ALA A 397 -5.95 13.56 -0.78
N TRP A 398 -6.16 13.90 -2.06
CA TRP A 398 -5.98 13.04 -3.20
C TRP A 398 -4.52 12.88 -3.65
N LEU A 399 -3.77 13.97 -3.60
CA LEU A 399 -2.38 14.06 -4.03
C LEU A 399 -1.55 14.60 -2.87
N PRO A 400 -1.29 13.77 -1.84
CA PRO A 400 -0.66 14.22 -0.60
C PRO A 400 0.76 14.79 -0.80
N TRP A 401 1.44 14.37 -1.86
CA TRP A 401 2.73 14.95 -2.27
C TRP A 401 2.62 16.42 -2.68
N LEU A 402 1.44 16.90 -3.08
CA LEU A 402 1.24 18.34 -3.32
C LEU A 402 1.49 19.17 -2.06
N GLY A 403 1.32 18.58 -0.87
CA GLY A 403 1.64 19.21 0.40
C GLY A 403 3.12 19.56 0.59
N ILE A 404 4.02 19.02 -0.25
CA ILE A 404 5.44 19.36 -0.26
C ILE A 404 5.65 20.77 -0.85
N PHE A 405 4.80 21.20 -1.78
CA PHE A 405 4.96 22.51 -2.42
C PHE A 405 4.38 23.64 -1.57
N GLU A 406 5.06 24.77 -1.54
CA GLU A 406 4.67 25.95 -0.79
C GLU A 406 3.31 26.51 -1.26
N TRP A 407 3.04 26.47 -2.58
CA TRP A 407 1.76 26.95 -3.14
C TRP A 407 0.55 26.21 -2.56
N SER A 408 0.69 24.95 -2.13
CA SER A 408 -0.40 24.17 -1.53
C SER A 408 -0.89 24.76 -0.20
N ARG A 409 -0.05 25.57 0.45
CA ARG A 409 -0.33 26.28 1.71
C ARG A 409 -1.18 27.51 1.47
N HIS A 410 -1.02 28.17 0.32
CA HIS A 410 -1.83 29.31 -0.06
C HIS A 410 -3.17 28.83 -0.63
N SER A 411 -4.29 29.41 -0.18
CA SER A 411 -5.60 29.07 -0.74
C SER A 411 -5.62 29.49 -2.21
N LEU A 412 -5.94 28.57 -3.12
CA LEU A 412 -6.32 28.87 -4.52
C LEU A 412 -7.67 29.61 -4.60
N SER A 413 -7.93 30.53 -3.67
CA SER A 413 -9.05 31.45 -3.79
C SER A 413 -8.79 32.29 -5.04
N PRO A 414 -9.68 32.25 -6.04
CA PRO A 414 -9.56 33.13 -7.17
C PRO A 414 -9.87 34.55 -6.68
N SER A 415 -8.82 35.31 -6.33
CA SER A 415 -8.93 36.77 -6.22
C SER A 415 -9.20 37.43 -7.59
N MET A 416 -9.27 36.63 -8.68
CA MET A 416 -9.62 37.06 -10.05
C MET A 416 -10.97 37.78 -10.17
N GLY A 417 -11.85 37.72 -9.17
CA GLY A 417 -13.14 38.43 -9.22
C GLY A 417 -13.12 39.91 -8.84
N ARG A 418 -11.98 40.48 -8.39
CA ARG A 418 -11.96 41.87 -7.88
C ARG A 418 -11.08 42.85 -8.67
N TYR A 419 -10.66 42.48 -9.89
CA TYR A 419 -10.00 43.39 -10.84
C TYR A 419 -10.92 43.93 -11.95
N SER A 420 -12.24 43.73 -11.87
CA SER A 420 -13.23 44.26 -12.82
C SER A 420 -13.97 45.53 -12.36
N LYS A 421 -13.42 46.28 -11.38
CA LYS A 421 -13.82 47.67 -11.09
C LYS A 421 -12.75 48.67 -11.55
N LEU A 422 -12.30 48.55 -12.80
CA LEU A 422 -11.60 49.63 -13.50
C LEU A 422 -12.40 49.98 -14.76
N GLY A 423 -13.54 50.62 -14.57
CA GLY A 423 -14.44 50.91 -15.70
C GLY A 423 -15.78 51.51 -15.33
N ARG A 424 -15.84 52.46 -14.38
CA ARG A 424 -16.95 53.43 -14.30
C ARG A 424 -16.67 54.55 -13.30
N ALA A 425 -16.11 55.65 -13.79
CA ALA A 425 -16.41 57.00 -13.33
C ALA A 425 -15.87 57.97 -14.39
N GLY A 426 -16.77 58.46 -15.24
CA GLY A 426 -16.50 59.62 -16.07
C GLY A 426 -16.68 60.93 -15.29
N HIS A 427 -16.19 62.00 -15.91
CA HIS A 427 -16.50 63.42 -15.68
C HIS A 427 -16.14 64.04 -14.31
N HIS A 428 -15.09 64.87 -14.28
CA HIS A 428 -15.30 66.34 -14.25
C HIS A 428 -14.00 67.16 -14.44
N LYS A 429 -14.15 68.20 -15.29
CA LYS A 429 -13.56 69.55 -15.28
C LYS A 429 -12.02 69.75 -15.37
N LYS A 430 -11.65 70.38 -16.50
CA LYS A 430 -10.55 71.35 -16.63
C LYS A 430 -10.51 72.27 -15.41
N ASP A 431 -9.31 72.50 -14.88
CA ASP A 431 -8.73 73.85 -14.82
C ASP A 431 -7.21 73.79 -14.72
N SER A 432 -6.59 74.72 -15.44
CA SER A 432 -5.18 75.04 -15.56
C SER A 432 -4.58 75.56 -14.25
N GLY A 433 -3.39 75.09 -13.89
CA GLY A 433 -2.61 75.64 -12.78
C GLY A 433 -1.22 75.02 -12.72
N VAL A 434 -0.27 75.73 -13.33
CA VAL A 434 1.18 75.48 -13.26
C VAL A 434 1.65 75.67 -11.83
N SER A 435 2.27 74.66 -11.21
CA SER A 435 3.28 74.89 -10.17
C SER A 435 4.25 73.70 -10.09
N PHE A 436 5.46 73.98 -10.54
CA PHE A 436 6.65 73.15 -10.43
C PHE A 436 7.12 73.17 -8.96
N SER A 437 7.29 72.02 -8.32
CA SER A 437 8.05 71.93 -7.07
C SER A 437 8.95 70.71 -7.08
N PHE A 438 10.22 71.01 -6.82
CA PHE A 438 11.39 70.16 -6.86
C PHE A 438 11.63 69.62 -5.45
N THR A 439 11.74 68.30 -5.27
CA THR A 439 12.39 67.70 -4.09
C THR A 439 13.15 66.45 -4.51
N GLY A 440 14.44 66.46 -4.16
CA GLY A 440 15.45 65.52 -4.65
C GLY A 440 15.55 64.19 -3.88
N PRO A 441 16.58 63.39 -4.20
CA PRO A 441 16.73 62.02 -3.74
C PRO A 441 17.71 61.90 -2.55
N SER A 442 17.39 61.05 -1.58
CA SER A 442 18.28 60.55 -0.53
C SER A 442 17.57 59.35 0.11
N ARG A 443 18.13 58.18 0.41
CA ARG A 443 19.51 57.77 0.65
C ARG A 443 19.48 56.22 0.65
N SER A 444 20.29 55.54 -0.17
CA SER A 444 20.48 54.09 -0.06
C SER A 444 21.57 53.81 0.99
N ARG A 445 21.27 52.93 1.95
CA ARG A 445 22.23 52.41 2.94
C ARG A 445 22.83 51.12 2.41
N THR A 446 24.09 51.20 2.02
CA THR A 446 25.04 50.08 1.88
C THR A 446 25.33 49.49 3.26
N TYR A 447 25.36 48.15 3.37
CA TYR A 447 25.97 47.45 4.49
C TYR A 447 27.16 46.65 3.99
N ASP A 448 28.26 46.82 4.72
CA ASP A 448 29.61 46.42 4.37
C ASP A 448 29.85 44.91 4.44
N ARG A 449 30.70 44.49 3.50
CA ARG A 449 31.28 43.17 3.33
C ARG A 449 32.61 43.14 4.07
N GLN A 450 32.67 42.47 5.22
CA GLN A 450 33.94 42.25 5.92
C GLN A 450 34.54 40.90 5.53
N THR A 451 35.55 40.99 4.67
CA THR A 451 36.58 40.00 4.37
C THR A 451 37.46 39.74 5.60
N TRP A 452 37.72 38.46 5.90
CA TRP A 452 38.87 38.01 6.69
C TRP A 452 39.56 36.91 5.90
N SER A 453 40.85 37.12 5.64
CA SER A 453 41.79 36.18 5.03
C SER A 453 42.96 35.96 5.98
N GLU A 454 43.47 34.72 5.97
CA GLU A 454 44.78 34.24 6.50
C GLU A 454 44.89 34.13 8.03
N ASN A 455 45.53 33.11 8.63
CA ASN A 455 46.73 32.41 8.20
C ASN A 455 46.87 31.00 8.84
N SER A 456 47.76 30.22 8.25
CA SER A 456 48.01 28.78 8.38
C SER A 456 48.91 28.32 9.55
N ARG A 457 48.74 27.07 10.05
CA ARG A 457 49.85 26.11 10.31
C ARG A 457 49.42 24.67 10.73
N TYR A 458 49.79 23.71 9.89
CA TYR A 458 50.33 22.34 10.10
C TYR A 458 50.21 21.61 11.47
N ARG A 459 49.66 20.38 11.47
CA ARG A 459 50.39 19.08 11.32
C ARG A 459 49.40 17.90 11.14
N PRO A 460 49.74 16.88 10.31
CA PRO A 460 48.93 15.68 10.14
C PRO A 460 49.41 14.54 11.06
N THR A 461 48.49 13.71 11.54
CA THR A 461 48.82 12.37 12.03
C THR A 461 48.25 11.33 11.07
N GLU A 462 49.18 10.53 10.58
CA GLU A 462 48.99 9.34 9.76
C GLU A 462 48.12 8.29 10.45
N SER A 463 47.26 7.65 9.68
CA SER A 463 46.97 6.23 9.85
C SER A 463 46.70 5.60 8.48
N GLN A 464 47.77 5.02 7.94
CA GLN A 464 47.82 3.73 7.23
C GLN A 464 46.76 2.75 7.77
N SER A 465 46.24 1.73 7.09
CA SER A 465 46.30 1.15 5.75
C SER A 465 45.31 -0.01 5.80
N ALA A 466 44.44 -0.19 4.81
CA ALA A 466 43.85 -1.50 4.47
C ALA A 466 43.01 -1.38 3.18
N ALA A 467 43.68 -1.17 2.04
CA ALA A 467 43.05 -1.30 0.74
C ALA A 467 44.10 -1.69 -0.30
N THR A 468 44.50 -2.95 -0.34
CA THR A 468 44.97 -3.61 -1.57
C THR A 468 44.94 -5.13 -1.35
N LEU A 469 44.04 -5.83 -2.03
CA LEU A 469 44.28 -7.14 -2.65
C LEU A 469 42.97 -7.57 -3.32
N LEU A 470 42.92 -7.42 -4.64
CA LEU A 470 42.52 -8.46 -5.60
C LEU A 470 42.27 -7.81 -6.96
N GLY A 471 43.33 -7.80 -7.77
CA GLY A 471 43.22 -7.76 -9.21
C GLY A 471 44.13 -8.85 -9.77
N SER A 472 43.54 -9.97 -10.22
CA SER A 472 43.91 -10.65 -11.48
C SER A 472 43.19 -12.00 -11.66
N PRO A 473 43.11 -12.48 -12.92
CA PRO A 473 42.00 -13.27 -13.44
C PRO A 473 42.28 -14.77 -13.38
N GLY A 474 41.22 -15.57 -13.25
CA GLY A 474 41.29 -17.02 -13.33
C GLY A 474 39.89 -17.61 -13.46
N MET A 475 39.44 -17.77 -14.69
CA MET A 475 38.25 -18.55 -15.03
C MET A 475 38.59 -20.04 -14.84
N PRO A 476 37.88 -20.81 -14.01
CA PRO A 476 37.96 -22.26 -14.07
C PRO A 476 37.09 -22.74 -15.24
N GLN A 477 37.70 -23.44 -16.19
CA GLN A 477 36.98 -24.27 -17.15
C GLN A 477 36.20 -25.34 -16.39
N LEU A 478 34.89 -25.41 -16.62
CA LEU A 478 34.03 -26.51 -16.19
C LEU A 478 34.33 -27.76 -17.02
N ALA A 479 34.43 -28.91 -16.34
CA ALA A 479 34.56 -30.22 -16.94
C ALA A 479 33.25 -30.64 -17.65
N PRO A 480 33.29 -31.48 -18.71
CA PRO A 480 32.16 -31.66 -19.63
C PRO A 480 30.95 -32.47 -19.11
N ASP A 481 30.96 -33.02 -17.90
CA ASP A 481 30.06 -34.15 -17.56
C ASP A 481 29.13 -33.94 -16.35
N GLN A 482 28.88 -32.70 -15.90
CA GLN A 482 27.85 -32.45 -14.88
C GLN A 482 26.55 -31.94 -15.50
N ALA A 483 25.71 -32.88 -15.93
CA ALA A 483 24.33 -32.62 -16.28
C ALA A 483 23.52 -32.30 -15.00
N GLY A 484 23.00 -31.07 -14.93
CA GLY A 484 22.13 -30.60 -13.86
C GLY A 484 20.78 -31.34 -13.83
N LEU A 485 20.20 -31.37 -12.64
CA LEU A 485 19.02 -32.12 -12.22
C LEU A 485 17.68 -31.61 -12.81
N MET A 486 17.64 -31.28 -14.10
CA MET A 486 16.46 -30.85 -14.85
C MET A 486 16.65 -31.21 -16.34
N ALA A 487 16.67 -32.50 -16.66
CA ALA A 487 16.68 -32.98 -18.04
C ALA A 487 15.48 -33.92 -18.28
N ALA A 488 14.77 -33.67 -19.38
CA ALA A 488 13.61 -34.44 -19.80
C ALA A 488 13.99 -35.91 -20.05
N SER A 489 13.28 -36.82 -19.36
CA SER A 489 13.40 -38.26 -19.57
C SER A 489 12.83 -38.64 -20.94
N LYS A 490 13.71 -38.98 -21.88
CA LYS A 490 13.37 -39.75 -23.09
C LYS A 490 13.49 -41.23 -22.77
N ASP A 491 12.44 -41.96 -23.13
CA ASP A 491 12.30 -43.42 -23.29
C ASP A 491 13.45 -44.32 -22.83
N GLY A 492 13.14 -45.18 -21.87
CA GLY A 492 13.97 -46.33 -21.51
C GLY A 492 13.36 -47.07 -20.33
N GLY A 493 12.58 -48.11 -20.62
CA GLY A 493 12.12 -49.05 -19.60
C GLY A 493 13.31 -49.81 -19.02
N ILE A 494 13.47 -49.76 -17.70
CA ILE A 494 14.40 -50.62 -16.95
C ILE A 494 13.72 -51.10 -15.67
N GLU A 495 13.87 -52.41 -15.47
CA GLU A 495 13.37 -53.28 -14.42
C GLU A 495 13.73 -52.83 -12.99
N LEU A 496 12.82 -53.04 -12.05
CA LEU A 496 13.08 -52.94 -10.62
C LEU A 496 13.80 -54.19 -10.09
N PRO A 497 14.92 -54.05 -9.37
CA PRO A 497 15.35 -55.06 -8.42
C PRO A 497 14.81 -54.71 -7.02
N THR A 498 14.04 -55.64 -6.48
CA THR A 498 13.68 -55.71 -5.07
C THR A 498 14.93 -55.97 -4.23
N ARG A 499 15.19 -55.12 -3.22
CA ARG A 499 16.07 -55.52 -2.11
C ARG A 499 15.62 -54.94 -0.78
N TYR A 500 15.04 -55.83 0.01
CA TYR A 500 14.95 -55.75 1.46
C TYR A 500 16.34 -55.61 2.09
N HIS A 501 16.51 -54.71 3.05
CA HIS A 501 17.27 -55.00 4.26
C HIS A 501 16.79 -54.16 5.44
N SER A 502 16.39 -54.89 6.48
CA SER A 502 16.17 -54.47 7.86
C SER A 502 17.50 -54.10 8.53
N LEU A 503 17.49 -53.08 9.41
CA LEU A 503 17.98 -53.18 10.80
C LEU A 503 17.74 -51.87 11.60
N ARG A 504 17.11 -52.05 12.78
CA ARG A 504 17.38 -51.50 14.14
C ARG A 504 18.09 -50.14 14.27
N SER A 505 17.90 -49.31 15.30
CA SER A 505 17.08 -49.22 16.54
C SER A 505 17.67 -48.02 17.34
N ALA A 506 16.89 -47.46 18.26
CA ALA A 506 17.26 -46.47 19.30
C ALA A 506 17.61 -45.07 18.78
N GLY A 507 17.14 -43.95 19.33
CA GLY A 507 16.49 -43.68 20.60
C GLY A 507 17.14 -42.41 21.16
N ASP A 508 16.47 -41.26 21.07
CA ASP A 508 16.37 -40.26 22.16
C ASP A 508 15.50 -39.06 21.73
N PRO A 509 14.64 -38.52 22.63
CA PRO A 509 13.87 -37.31 22.40
C PRO A 509 14.39 -36.16 23.28
N ASP A 510 14.99 -35.12 22.70
CA ASP A 510 15.15 -33.85 23.43
C ASP A 510 15.54 -32.71 22.48
N ILE A 511 14.55 -31.94 21.98
CA ILE A 511 14.78 -30.58 21.47
C ILE A 511 13.58 -29.69 21.84
N GLY A 512 13.72 -29.02 22.99
CA GLY A 512 13.81 -27.55 23.02
C GLY A 512 12.65 -26.75 22.43
N THR A 513 11.61 -26.56 23.22
CA THR A 513 10.71 -25.40 23.17
C THR A 513 11.46 -24.10 23.48
N GLY A 514 11.24 -23.06 22.67
CA GLY A 514 11.29 -21.67 23.14
C GLY A 514 12.15 -20.74 22.30
N MET A 515 11.51 -19.87 21.50
CA MET A 515 11.99 -18.51 21.22
C MET A 515 10.94 -17.73 20.42
N TYR A 516 10.05 -17.01 21.13
CA TYR A 516 9.43 -15.75 20.67
C TYR A 516 8.77 -15.10 21.90
N ALA A 517 9.57 -14.40 22.70
CA ALA A 517 9.09 -13.46 23.70
C ALA A 517 9.20 -12.05 23.09
N GLY A 518 8.05 -11.46 22.74
CA GLY A 518 7.96 -10.06 22.34
C GLY A 518 8.12 -9.17 23.56
N SER A 519 9.19 -8.39 23.60
CA SER A 519 9.37 -7.30 24.57
C SER A 519 8.54 -6.10 24.14
N GLY A 520 7.60 -5.70 25.00
CA GLY A 520 6.86 -4.45 24.90
C GLY A 520 7.77 -3.24 25.09
N TYR A 521 7.42 -2.16 24.40
CA TYR A 521 7.95 -0.83 24.65
C TYR A 521 6.97 -0.09 25.55
N ASP A 522 7.32 0.06 26.82
CA ASP A 522 6.79 1.08 27.71
C ASP A 522 7.96 1.84 28.34
N GLU A 523 7.69 3.09 28.70
CA GLU A 523 8.52 4.04 29.47
C GLU A 523 9.71 4.73 28.77
N TYR A 524 9.54 6.05 28.54
CA TYR A 524 10.51 7.06 28.97
C TYR A 524 9.83 8.43 29.05
N TYR A 525 9.52 8.88 30.27
CA TYR A 525 9.48 10.30 30.64
C TYR A 525 10.24 10.44 31.96
N GLY A 526 11.38 11.13 31.90
CA GLY A 526 12.15 11.55 33.06
C GLY A 526 12.95 12.78 32.65
N GLU A 527 12.49 13.95 33.07
CA GLU A 527 13.29 15.18 33.11
C GLU A 527 14.20 15.17 34.35
N PRO A 528 15.28 15.94 34.31
CA PRO A 528 15.55 16.89 35.39
C PRO A 528 15.31 18.34 34.99
#